data_AF-A0A9D1LES0-F1
#
_entry.id   AF-A0A9D1LES0-F1
#
_cell.length_a   1.000
_cell.length_b   1.000
_cell.length_c   1.000
_cell.angle_alpha   90.00
_cell.angle_beta   90.00
_cell.angle_gamma   90.00
#
_symmetry.space_group_name_H-M   'P 1'
#
loop_
_entity.id
_entity.type
_entity.pdbx_description
1 polymer ?
#
loop_
_entity_poly.entity_id
_entity_poly.type
_entity_poly.pdbx_seq_one_letter_code
_entity_poly.pdbx_strand_id
1 'polypeptide(L)'
;RYAISVELKNNTDSTQGYPILTVVIKGEKEDIITRRRINPQEYLTDPNQKLAPQTSATVSIAFDMTDGDPATLSVEIDPVL
;
A
#
# COMPACT_ATOMS: atom_id res chain seq x y z
N ARG A 1 -11.53 -11.73 -4.18
CA ARG A 1 -11.16 -10.36 -3.77
C ARG A 1 -10.33 -10.45 -2.50
N TYR A 2 -9.13 -9.90 -2.52
CA TYR A 2 -8.23 -9.87 -1.37
C TYR A 2 -8.16 -8.45 -0.85
N ALA A 3 -8.16 -8.31 0.48
CA ALA A 3 -7.91 -7.04 1.14
C ALA A 3 -6.51 -7.08 1.74
N ILE A 4 -5.65 -6.16 1.31
CA ILE A 4 -4.31 -5.99 1.84
C ILE A 4 -4.37 -4.87 2.86
N SER A 5 -4.06 -5.18 4.12
CA SER A 5 -3.93 -4.19 5.19
C SER A 5 -2.48 -3.76 5.30
N VAL A 6 -2.23 -2.46 5.18
CA VAL A 6 -0.90 -1.87 5.31
C VAL A 6 -0.91 -0.93 6.51
N GLU A 7 -0.02 -1.16 7.47
CA GLU A 7 0.23 -0.21 8.56
C GLU A 7 1.28 0.81 8.10
N LEU A 8 0.90 2.08 8.11
CA LEU A 8 1.77 3.21 7.81
C LEU A 8 2.04 3.96 9.10
N LYS A 9 3.33 4.17 9.41
CA LYS A 9 3.76 4.92 10.59
C LYS A 9 4.56 6.15 10.18
N ASN A 10 4.12 7.32 10.62
CA ASN A 10 4.89 8.54 10.50
C ASN A 10 5.86 8.63 11.68
N ASN A 11 7.12 8.26 11.47
CA ASN A 11 8.18 8.34 12.49
C ASN A 11 8.84 9.73 12.58
N THR A 12 8.33 10.74 11.85
CA THR A 12 8.87 12.10 11.86
C THR A 12 8.15 12.99 12.87
N ASP A 13 8.74 14.15 13.16
CA ASP A 13 8.14 15.17 14.04
C ASP A 13 7.23 16.16 13.30
N SER A 14 6.98 15.91 12.01
CA SER A 14 6.16 16.75 11.14
C SER A 14 5.00 15.96 10.55
N THR A 15 3.95 16.66 10.15
CA THR A 15 2.82 16.01 9.48
C THR A 15 3.24 15.58 8.07
N GLN A 16 2.98 14.33 7.71
CA GLN A 16 3.36 13.76 6.41
C GLN A 16 2.12 13.50 5.55
N GLY A 17 2.27 13.66 4.23
CA GLY A 17 1.29 13.15 3.28
C GLY A 17 1.31 11.62 3.26
N TYR A 18 0.19 11.01 2.88
CA TYR A 18 0.16 9.57 2.62
C TYR A 18 0.95 9.24 1.35
N PRO A 19 1.76 8.17 1.35
CA PRO A 19 2.65 7.87 0.23
C PRO A 19 1.95 7.16 -0.92
N ILE A 20 2.59 7.13 -2.09
CA ILE A 20 2.18 6.20 -3.14
C ILE A 20 2.72 4.82 -2.79
N LEU A 21 1.87 3.80 -2.91
CA LEU A 21 2.21 2.42 -2.60
C LEU A 21 2.37 1.63 -3.90
N THR A 22 3.41 0.82 -3.99
CA THR A 22 3.57 -0.19 -5.04
C THR A 22 3.37 -1.55 -4.41
N VAL A 23 2.30 -2.25 -4.79
CA VAL A 23 2.01 -3.59 -4.31
C VAL A 23 2.39 -4.59 -5.40
N VAL A 24 3.18 -5.58 -5.02
CA VAL A 24 3.62 -6.69 -5.87
C VAL A 24 3.15 -7.99 -5.22
N ILE A 25 2.37 -8.77 -5.96
CA ILE A 25 1.96 -10.13 -5.56
C ILE A 25 2.71 -11.10 -6.46
N LYS A 26 3.35 -12.10 -5.85
CA LYS A 26 4.04 -13.14 -6.58
C LYS A 26 3.42 -14.51 -6.32
N GLY A 27 3.47 -15.37 -7.33
CA GLY A 27 3.05 -16.76 -7.28
C GLY A 27 4.08 -17.66 -6.60
N GLU A 28 3.74 -18.95 -6.50
CA GLU A 28 4.59 -19.96 -5.85
C GLU A 28 5.98 -20.09 -6.49
N LYS A 29 6.13 -19.73 -7.76
CA LYS A 29 7.40 -19.78 -8.49
C LYS A 29 8.13 -18.43 -8.50
N GLU A 30 7.76 -17.54 -7.59
CA GLU A 30 8.23 -16.14 -7.52
C GLU A 30 7.92 -15.29 -8.76
N ASP A 31 7.09 -15.78 -9.68
CA ASP A 31 6.59 -15.03 -10.82
C ASP A 31 5.67 -13.91 -10.36
N ILE A 32 5.81 -12.72 -10.96
CA ILE A 32 4.96 -11.58 -10.62
C ILE A 32 3.57 -11.83 -11.22
N ILE A 33 2.60 -12.14 -10.36
CA ILE A 33 1.19 -12.27 -10.72
C ILE A 33 0.61 -10.89 -11.01
N THR A 34 0.88 -9.93 -10.12
CA THR A 34 0.43 -8.55 -10.31
C THR A 34 1.38 -7.54 -9.68
N ARG A 35 1.50 -6.38 -10.33
CA ARG A 35 2.20 -5.21 -9.82
C ARG A 35 1.33 -4.00 -10.09
N ARG A 36 0.93 -3.29 -9.04
CA ARG A 36 0.09 -2.11 -9.16
C ARG A 36 0.62 -0.98 -8.28
N ARG A 37 0.65 0.21 -8.88
CA ARG A 37 0.89 1.46 -8.19
C ARG A 37 -0.45 2.03 -7.71
N ILE A 38 -0.49 2.49 -6.47
CA ILE A 38 -1.72 2.83 -5.75
C ILE A 38 -1.54 4.19 -5.11
N ASN A 39 -2.32 5.14 -5.58
CA ASN A 39 -2.29 6.52 -5.11
C ASN A 39 -3.11 6.65 -3.82
N PRO A 40 -2.82 7.65 -2.96
CA PRO A 40 -3.60 7.90 -1.74
C PRO A 40 -5.11 7.99 -1.96
N GLN A 41 -5.55 8.60 -3.07
CA GLN A 41 -6.95 8.69 -3.48
C GLN A 41 -7.67 7.33 -3.69
N GLU A 42 -6.93 6.23 -3.83
CA GLU A 42 -7.48 4.90 -4.04
C GLU A 42 -7.70 4.12 -2.72
N TYR A 43 -7.09 4.55 -1.63
CA TYR A 43 -7.20 3.90 -0.32
C TYR A 43 -7.58 4.85 0.83
N LEU A 44 -7.71 6.15 0.56
CA LEU A 44 -8.23 7.16 1.49
C LEU A 44 -9.59 7.67 1.01
N THR A 45 -10.47 7.94 1.96
CA THR A 45 -11.73 8.66 1.69
C THR A 45 -11.49 10.13 1.36
N ASP A 46 -10.49 10.76 1.98
CA ASP A 46 -10.03 12.12 1.69
C ASP A 46 -8.55 12.09 1.26
N PRO A 47 -8.23 12.38 -0.02
CA PRO A 47 -6.85 12.38 -0.51
C PRO A 47 -5.97 13.49 0.08
N ASN A 48 -6.56 14.52 0.70
CA ASN A 48 -5.83 15.58 1.38
C ASN A 48 -5.54 15.26 2.85
N GLN A 49 -6.05 14.13 3.37
CA GLN A 49 -5.75 13.67 4.71
C GLN A 49 -4.23 13.52 4.88
N LYS A 50 -3.75 13.84 6.06
CA LYS A 50 -2.33 13.71 6.42
C LYS A 50 -2.16 12.84 7.65
N LEU A 51 -0.98 12.25 7.79
CA LEU A 51 -0.61 11.42 8.93
C LEU A 51 0.15 12.27 9.96
N ALA A 52 -0.39 12.37 11.17
CA ALA A 52 0.19 13.19 12.23
C ALA A 52 1.57 12.65 12.68
N PRO A 53 2.44 13.51 13.25
CA PRO A 53 3.73 13.09 13.79
C PRO A 53 3.60 11.93 14.78
N GLN A 54 4.51 10.97 14.73
CA GLN A 54 4.59 9.85 15.68
C GLN A 54 3.31 8.99 15.77
N THR A 55 2.46 8.99 14.73
CA THR A 55 1.23 8.19 14.68
C THR A 55 1.28 7.10 13.61
N SER A 56 0.46 6.06 13.82
CA SER A 56 0.21 4.99 12.85
C SER A 56 -1.22 5.07 12.31
N ALA A 57 -1.39 4.65 11.06
CA ALA A 57 -2.68 4.44 10.42
C ALA A 57 -2.66 3.12 9.66
N THR A 58 -3.76 2.38 9.71
CA THR A 58 -3.95 1.19 8.86
C THR A 58 -4.81 1.56 7.68
N VAL A 59 -4.34 1.26 6.47
CA VAL A 59 -5.09 1.43 5.22
C VAL A 59 -5.39 0.07 4.61
N SER A 60 -6.57 -0.05 4.00
CA SER A 60 -7.01 -1.28 3.34
C SER A 60 -7.06 -1.07 1.84
N ILE A 61 -6.48 -2.01 1.10
CA ILE A 61 -6.36 -1.93 -0.34
C ILE A 61 -7.03 -3.15 -0.95
N ALA A 62 -8.02 -2.94 -1.80
CA ALA A 62 -8.71 -4.01 -2.50
C ALA A 62 -7.94 -4.42 -3.76
N PHE A 63 -7.68 -5.72 -3.88
CA PHE A 63 -7.13 -6.34 -5.07
C PHE A 63 -8.07 -7.38 -5.66
N ASP A 64 -8.37 -7.20 -6.94
CA ASP A 64 -8.91 -8.25 -7.80
C ASP A 64 -7.71 -9.04 -8.36
N MET A 65 -7.63 -10.31 -8.01
CA MET A 65 -6.64 -11.22 -8.60
C MET A 65 -7.25 -11.83 -9.84
N THR A 66 -6.67 -11.55 -11.00
CA THR A 66 -7.20 -12.02 -12.28
C THR A 66 -6.58 -13.31 -12.80
N ASP A 67 -5.55 -13.88 -12.18
CA ASP A 67 -5.14 -15.29 -12.38
C ASP A 67 -3.98 -15.63 -11.43
N GLY A 68 -3.93 -16.87 -10.94
CA GLY A 68 -2.83 -17.41 -10.12
C GLY A 68 -3.05 -17.37 -8.61
N ASP A 69 -2.56 -18.39 -7.90
CA ASP A 69 -2.62 -18.46 -6.44
C ASP A 69 -1.48 -17.63 -5.81
N PRO A 70 -1.78 -16.69 -4.90
CA PRO A 70 -0.79 -15.78 -4.34
C PRO A 70 0.02 -16.52 -3.28
N ALA A 71 1.34 -16.55 -3.44
CA ALA A 71 2.24 -17.17 -2.48
C ALA A 71 2.93 -16.13 -1.59
N THR A 72 3.34 -15.00 -2.17
CA THR A 72 4.03 -13.93 -1.43
C THR A 72 3.52 -12.54 -1.81
N LEU A 73 3.57 -11.63 -0.83
CA LEU A 73 3.16 -10.24 -0.94
C LEU A 73 4.35 -9.33 -0.61
N SER A 74 4.59 -8.33 -1.44
CA SER A 74 5.55 -7.25 -1.18
C SER A 74 4.86 -5.90 -1.37
N VAL A 75 5.04 -5.01 -0.39
CA VAL A 75 4.55 -3.63 -0.43
C VAL A 75 5.75 -2.70 -0.35
N GLU A 76 5.93 -1.90 -1.39
CA GLU A 76 6.98 -0.91 -1.50
C GLU A 76 6.36 0.49 -1.37
N ILE A 77 7.06 1.39 -0.67
CA ILE A 77 6.67 2.78 -0.52
C ILE A 77 7.56 3.60 -1.45
N ASP A 78 6.95 4.31 -2.40
CA ASP A 78 7.71 5.24 -3.24
C ASP A 78 8.20 6.40 -2.35
N PRO A 79 9.52 6.71 -2.33
CA PRO A 79 10.01 7.85 -1.58
C PRO A 79 9.41 9.13 -2.13
N VAL A 80 8.83 9.95 -1.25
CA VAL A 80 8.43 11.31 -1.60
C VAL A 80 9.72 12.14 -1.66
N LEU A 81 10.19 12.44 -2.88
CA LEU A 81 11.32 13.34 -3.14
C LEU A 81 10.95 14.80 -2.84
#